data_AF-A0A0E3YWN5-F1
#
_entry.id   AF-A0A0E3YWN5-F1
#
_cell.length_a   1.000
_cell.length_b   1.000
_cell.length_c   1.000
_cell.angle_alpha   90.00
_cell.angle_beta   90.00
_cell.angle_gamma   90.00
#
_symmetry.space_group_name_H-M   'P 1'
#
loop_
_entity.id
_entity.type
_entity.pdbx_description
1 polymer ?
#
loop_
_entity_poly.entity_id
_entity_poly.type
_entity_poly.pdbx_seq_one_letter_code
_entity_poly.pdbx_strand_id
1 'polypeptide(L)'
;MSSAVPLTHTASSIDQAHADEGKFHLFVQIAMLLGVITGVEIIIVYLPLAKWLVVTALSVLSLVKFLYVIFYFMHLKFDKLFCTILFFIGLVLAGGTATALLAIFSSKDSIPETAKVIYAERAAASVTK
;
A
#
# COMPACT_ATOMS: atom_id res chain seq x y z
N MET A 1 0.55 0.09 -69.09
CA MET A 1 1.63 0.64 -68.24
C MET A 1 0.95 1.29 -67.06
N SER A 2 0.76 0.54 -65.97
CA SER A 2 1.62 0.56 -64.77
C SER A 2 1.14 1.59 -63.74
N SER A 3 0.17 1.13 -62.94
CA SER A 3 0.06 1.30 -61.49
C SER A 3 0.34 2.68 -60.89
N ALA A 4 -0.72 3.46 -60.66
CA ALA A 4 -0.73 4.47 -59.62
C ALA A 4 -0.87 3.78 -58.25
N VAL A 5 0.25 3.49 -57.60
CA VAL A 5 0.31 3.04 -56.20
C VAL A 5 0.01 4.24 -55.30
N PRO A 6 -1.02 4.21 -54.45
CA PRO A 6 -1.29 5.31 -53.53
C PRO A 6 -0.31 5.24 -52.35
N LEU A 7 0.54 6.27 -52.20
CA LEU A 7 1.51 6.44 -51.12
C LEU A 7 0.85 6.91 -49.80
N THR A 8 -0.12 6.14 -49.29
CA THR A 8 -0.91 6.53 -48.10
C THR A 8 -0.39 5.92 -46.78
N HIS A 9 0.75 5.23 -46.78
CA HIS A 9 1.19 4.44 -45.61
C HIS A 9 2.19 5.09 -44.65
N THR A 10 2.63 6.34 -44.88
CA THR A 10 3.71 6.96 -44.06
C THR A 10 3.21 7.99 -43.04
N ALA A 11 1.98 8.49 -43.16
CA ALA A 11 1.47 9.53 -42.26
C ALA A 11 0.96 9.00 -40.91
N SER A 12 0.49 7.74 -40.85
CA SER A 12 -0.10 7.16 -39.62
C SER A 12 0.93 6.65 -38.61
N SER A 13 2.18 6.39 -39.00
CA SER A 13 3.23 5.88 -38.10
C SER A 13 3.91 6.97 -37.26
N ILE A 14 3.97 8.21 -37.74
CA ILE A 14 4.57 9.34 -37.02
C ILE A 14 3.66 9.81 -35.86
N ASP A 15 2.34 9.78 -36.05
CA ASP A 15 1.36 10.25 -35.05
C ASP A 15 1.21 9.27 -33.86
N GLN A 16 1.39 7.96 -34.09
CA GLN A 16 1.40 6.96 -33.00
C GLN A 16 2.68 7.01 -32.15
N ALA A 17 3.83 7.39 -32.73
CA ALA A 17 5.10 7.44 -32.01
C ALA A 17 5.12 8.54 -30.93
N HIS A 18 4.49 9.69 -31.21
CA HIS A 18 4.40 10.80 -30.24
C HIS A 18 3.42 10.51 -29.08
N ALA A 19 2.44 9.61 -29.29
CA ALA A 19 1.44 9.28 -28.28
C ALA A 19 1.95 8.31 -27.20
N ASP A 20 2.95 7.46 -27.50
CA ASP A 20 3.55 6.55 -26.51
C ASP A 20 4.63 7.22 -25.65
N GLU A 21 5.37 8.19 -26.20
CA GLU A 21 6.40 8.94 -25.46
C GLU A 21 5.81 9.72 -24.27
N GLY A 22 4.60 10.29 -24.44
CA GLY A 22 3.90 11.02 -23.39
C GLY A 22 3.47 10.17 -22.18
N LYS A 23 3.18 8.88 -22.37
CA LYS A 23 2.77 7.97 -21.27
C LYS A 23 3.96 7.60 -20.39
N PHE A 24 5.10 7.30 -21.01
CA PHE A 24 6.35 7.04 -20.30
C PHE A 24 6.77 8.23 -19.42
N HIS A 25 6.65 9.44 -19.95
CA HIS A 25 6.96 10.65 -19.20
C HIS A 25 6.05 10.85 -17.98
N LEU A 26 4.77 10.49 -18.11
CA LEU A 26 3.81 10.54 -17.01
C LEU A 26 4.17 9.57 -15.86
N PHE A 27 4.54 8.33 -16.18
CA PHE A 27 4.96 7.35 -15.17
C PHE A 27 6.25 7.77 -14.45
N VAL A 28 7.23 8.27 -15.21
CA VAL A 28 8.50 8.78 -14.65
C VAL A 28 8.26 9.99 -13.75
N GLN A 29 7.39 10.92 -14.16
CA GLN A 29 7.05 12.10 -13.35
C GLN A 29 6.39 11.71 -12.02
N ILE A 30 5.51 10.71 -12.04
CA ILE A 30 4.86 10.18 -10.85
C ILE A 30 5.86 9.49 -9.93
N ALA A 31 6.76 8.67 -10.48
CA ALA A 31 7.83 8.04 -9.72
C ALA A 31 8.68 9.07 -8.98
N MET A 32 9.02 10.15 -9.67
CA MET A 32 9.81 11.26 -9.12
C MET A 32 9.05 11.99 -8.01
N LEU A 33 7.75 12.25 -8.20
CA LEU A 33 6.88 12.81 -7.15
C LEU A 33 6.84 11.92 -5.90
N LEU A 34 6.68 10.60 -6.07
CA LEU A 34 6.70 9.65 -4.94
C LEU A 34 8.06 9.67 -4.22
N GLY A 35 9.16 9.71 -4.98
CA GLY A 35 10.51 9.86 -4.44
C GLY A 35 10.64 11.12 -3.58
N VAL A 36 10.15 12.26 -4.08
CA VAL A 36 10.15 13.53 -3.33
C VAL A 36 9.32 13.43 -2.05
N ILE A 37 8.11 12.87 -2.11
CA ILE A 37 7.26 12.68 -0.93
C ILE A 37 7.97 11.80 0.12
N THR A 38 8.74 10.80 -0.31
CA THR A 38 9.52 9.93 0.58
C THR A 38 10.71 10.67 1.20
N GLY A 39 11.39 11.51 0.43
CA GLY A 39 12.45 12.38 0.95
C GLY A 39 11.93 13.36 2.00
N VAL A 40 10.76 13.98 1.75
CA VAL A 40 10.09 14.87 2.71
C VAL A 40 9.68 14.12 3.98
N GLU A 41 9.18 12.90 3.86
CA GLU A 41 8.83 12.05 5.00
C GLU A 41 10.03 11.81 5.93
N ILE A 42 11.20 11.46 5.38
CA ILE A 42 12.43 11.25 6.16
C ILE A 42 12.82 12.54 6.92
N ILE A 43 12.70 13.70 6.29
CA ILE A 43 12.99 14.99 6.91
C ILE A 43 12.04 15.26 8.08
N ILE A 44 10.75 14.98 7.92
CA ILE A 44 9.73 15.14 8.96
C ILE A 44 9.99 14.21 10.16
N VAL A 45 10.42 12.97 9.91
CA VAL A 45 10.80 12.01 10.96
C VAL A 45 11.99 12.51 11.79
N TYR A 46 12.91 13.22 11.15
CA TYR A 46 14.11 13.75 11.82
C TYR A 46 13.83 14.96 12.71
N LEU A 47 12.71 15.66 12.50
CA LEU A 47 12.27 16.78 13.34
C LEU A 47 11.62 16.25 14.63
N PRO A 48 11.93 16.84 15.81
CA PRO A 48 11.35 16.43 17.10
C PRO A 48 9.91 16.93 17.27
N LEU A 49 9.01 16.49 16.39
CA LEU A 49 7.58 16.77 16.44
C LEU A 49 6.86 15.88 17.46
N ALA A 50 5.59 16.20 17.73
CA ALA A 50 4.74 15.36 18.57
C ALA A 50 4.64 13.94 17.99
N LYS A 51 5.01 12.92 18.78
CA LYS A 51 5.08 11.51 18.35
C LYS A 51 3.80 11.01 17.69
N TRP A 52 2.64 11.42 18.19
CA TRP A 52 1.35 11.04 17.62
C TRP A 52 1.16 11.60 16.21
N LEU A 53 1.53 12.85 15.98
CA LEU A 53 1.46 13.50 14.66
C LEU A 53 2.39 12.82 13.67
N VAL A 54 3.61 12.45 14.09
CA VAL A 54 4.57 11.72 13.25
C VAL A 54 4.00 10.35 12.85
N VAL A 55 3.49 9.57 13.80
CA VAL A 55 2.89 8.25 13.51
C VAL A 55 1.70 8.35 12.56
N THR A 56 0.80 9.32 12.78
CA THR A 56 -0.35 9.54 11.89
C THR A 56 0.10 9.99 10.50
N ALA A 57 1.05 10.91 10.40
CA ALA A 57 1.57 11.39 9.12
C ALA A 57 2.24 10.27 8.32
N LEU A 58 3.07 9.44 8.95
CA LEU A 58 3.73 8.30 8.31
C LEU A 58 2.71 7.25 7.85
N SER A 59 1.69 6.99 8.67
CA SER A 59 0.61 6.07 8.31
C SER A 59 -0.17 6.55 7.08
N VAL A 60 -0.56 7.83 7.06
CA VAL A 60 -1.28 8.43 5.92
C VAL A 60 -0.39 8.50 4.69
N LEU A 61 0.85 8.97 4.82
CA LEU A 61 1.80 9.08 3.71
C LEU A 61 2.13 7.71 3.10
N SER A 62 2.23 6.66 3.92
CA SER A 62 2.41 5.28 3.45
C SER A 62 1.19 4.79 2.67
N LEU A 63 -0.03 5.01 3.19
CA LEU A 63 -1.27 4.63 2.52
C LEU A 63 -1.43 5.35 1.16
N VAL A 64 -1.17 6.66 1.14
CA VAL A 64 -1.28 7.48 -0.08
C VAL A 64 -0.25 7.04 -1.12
N LYS A 65 1.01 6.82 -0.73
CA LYS A 65 2.04 6.31 -1.65
C LYS A 65 1.64 4.97 -2.23
N PHE A 66 1.18 4.05 -1.39
CA PHE A 66 0.73 2.73 -1.81
C PHE A 66 -0.42 2.82 -2.85
N LEU A 67 -1.43 3.65 -2.59
CA LEU A 67 -2.52 3.90 -3.54
C LEU A 67 -2.00 4.50 -4.85
N TYR A 68 -1.09 5.47 -4.78
CA TYR A 68 -0.55 6.11 -5.98
C TYR A 68 0.26 5.13 -6.84
N VAL A 69 1.05 4.24 -6.22
CA VAL A 69 1.77 3.17 -6.92
C VAL A 69 0.80 2.23 -7.63
N ILE A 70 -0.23 1.71 -6.95
CA ILE A 70 -1.15 0.76 -7.60
C ILE A 70 -1.95 1.44 -8.72
N PHE A 71 -2.46 2.65 -8.52
CA PHE A 71 -3.29 3.31 -9.52
C PHE A 71 -2.52 3.69 -10.80
N TYR A 72 -1.26 4.12 -10.64
CA TYR A 72 -0.46 4.62 -11.76
C TYR A 72 0.61 3.65 -12.24
N PHE A 73 1.39 3.03 -11.35
CA PHE A 73 2.47 2.12 -11.73
C PHE A 73 1.96 0.72 -12.13
N MET A 74 0.86 0.24 -11.55
CA MET A 74 0.22 -1.01 -11.98
C MET A 74 -0.82 -0.84 -13.09
N HIS A 75 -0.91 0.34 -13.70
CA HIS A 75 -1.75 0.59 -14.88
C HIS A 75 -3.27 0.39 -14.67
N LEU A 76 -3.72 0.27 -13.41
CA LEU A 76 -5.11 0.02 -13.01
C LEU A 76 -6.12 1.07 -13.51
N LYS A 77 -5.69 2.30 -13.77
CA LYS A 77 -6.54 3.34 -14.38
C LYS A 77 -6.87 3.05 -15.86
N PHE A 78 -5.97 2.38 -16.58
CA PHE A 78 -6.12 2.04 -17.99
C PHE A 78 -6.61 0.60 -18.21
N ASP A 79 -6.52 -0.25 -17.18
CA ASP A 79 -7.13 -1.58 -17.14
C ASP A 79 -8.59 -1.53 -16.65
N LYS A 80 -9.35 -2.60 -16.85
CA LYS A 80 -10.76 -2.68 -16.44
C LYS A 80 -10.85 -2.58 -14.91
N LEU A 81 -11.82 -1.81 -14.42
CA LEU A 81 -12.15 -1.61 -13.00
C LEU A 81 -12.19 -2.92 -12.16
N PHE A 82 -12.40 -4.05 -12.81
CA PHE A 82 -12.31 -5.40 -12.25
C PHE A 82 -10.97 -5.70 -11.52
N CYS A 83 -9.83 -5.28 -12.06
CA CYS A 83 -8.53 -5.50 -11.43
C CYS A 83 -8.42 -4.69 -10.12
N THR A 84 -8.95 -3.46 -10.09
CA THR A 84 -9.04 -2.63 -8.88
C THR A 84 -9.94 -3.28 -7.82
N ILE A 85 -11.06 -3.88 -8.23
CA ILE A 85 -11.99 -4.56 -7.32
C ILE A 85 -11.32 -5.79 -6.68
N LEU A 86 -10.65 -6.64 -7.47
CA LEU A 86 -9.93 -7.79 -6.93
C LEU A 86 -8.82 -7.38 -5.96
N PHE A 87 -8.07 -6.34 -6.29
CA PHE A 87 -7.05 -5.81 -5.38
C PHE A 87 -7.65 -5.32 -4.06
N PHE A 88 -8.78 -4.60 -4.12
CA PHE A 88 -9.45 -4.08 -2.93
C PHE A 88 -10.03 -5.20 -2.07
N ILE A 89 -10.62 -6.23 -2.69
CA ILE A 89 -11.05 -7.45 -1.98
C ILE A 89 -9.84 -8.09 -1.30
N GLY A 90 -8.71 -8.23 -1.99
CA GLY A 90 -7.46 -8.74 -1.39
C GLY A 90 -6.96 -7.90 -0.22
N LEU A 91 -6.99 -6.57 -0.33
CA LEU A 91 -6.59 -5.65 0.74
C LEU A 91 -7.49 -5.77 1.96
N VAL A 92 -8.81 -5.82 1.76
CA VAL A 92 -9.80 -6.00 2.83
C VAL A 92 -9.65 -7.38 3.47
N LEU A 93 -9.42 -8.43 2.68
CA LEU A 93 -9.25 -9.78 3.19
C LEU A 93 -7.94 -9.91 3.98
N ALA A 94 -6.84 -9.33 3.51
CA ALA A 94 -5.56 -9.30 4.20
C ALA A 94 -5.64 -8.48 5.50
N GLY A 95 -6.23 -7.28 5.46
CA GLY A 95 -6.44 -6.45 6.64
C GLY A 95 -7.38 -7.11 7.65
N GLY A 96 -8.47 -7.72 7.17
CA GLY A 96 -9.44 -8.44 7.98
C GLY A 96 -8.85 -9.67 8.66
N THR A 97 -8.07 -10.47 7.93
CA THR A 97 -7.37 -11.63 8.50
C THR A 97 -6.29 -11.21 9.49
N ALA A 98 -5.47 -10.19 9.18
CA ALA A 98 -4.46 -9.68 10.11
C ALA A 98 -5.09 -9.15 11.41
N THR A 99 -6.16 -8.36 11.31
CA THR A 99 -6.88 -7.84 12.48
C THR A 99 -7.59 -8.94 13.27
N ALA A 100 -8.17 -9.94 12.60
CA ALA A 100 -8.77 -11.10 13.25
C ALA A 100 -7.73 -11.93 14.02
N LEU A 101 -6.56 -12.19 13.44
CA LEU A 101 -5.48 -12.88 14.12
C LEU A 101 -4.98 -12.10 15.33
N LEU A 102 -4.79 -10.78 15.19
CA LEU A 102 -4.42 -9.93 16.32
C LEU A 102 -5.49 -9.95 17.42
N ALA A 103 -6.77 -9.95 17.08
CA ALA A 103 -7.86 -10.04 18.05
C ALA A 103 -7.89 -11.40 18.78
N ILE A 104 -7.67 -12.50 18.06
CA ILE A 104 -7.58 -13.85 18.65
C ILE A 104 -6.39 -13.94 19.60
N PHE A 105 -5.19 -13.50 19.19
CA PHE A 105 -4.01 -13.56 20.04
C PHE A 105 -4.04 -12.56 21.21
N SER A 106 -4.76 -11.44 21.06
CA SER A 106 -4.94 -10.46 22.14
C SER A 106 -6.02 -10.86 23.16
N SER A 107 -6.79 -11.92 22.88
CA SER A 107 -7.81 -12.41 23.81
C SER A 107 -7.14 -13.09 25.02
N LYS A 108 -7.63 -12.76 26.22
CA LYS A 108 -7.06 -13.11 27.56
C LYS A 108 -7.02 -14.61 27.90
N ASP A 109 -7.50 -15.46 26.99
CA ASP A 109 -7.51 -16.93 27.15
C ASP A 109 -6.19 -17.60 26.73
N SER A 110 -5.22 -16.81 26.25
CA SER A 110 -3.85 -17.25 26.01
C SER A 110 -3.03 -17.46 27.30
N ILE A 111 -3.55 -17.09 28.48
CA ILE A 111 -2.96 -17.45 29.77
C ILE A 111 -3.38 -18.89 30.10
N PRO A 112 -2.46 -19.86 30.17
CA PRO A 112 -2.82 -21.25 30.44
C PRO A 112 -3.51 -21.33 31.81
N GLU A 113 -4.62 -22.07 31.89
CA GLU A 113 -5.36 -22.31 33.14
C GLU A 113 -4.43 -22.87 34.24
N THR A 114 -3.40 -23.62 33.85
CA THR A 114 -2.30 -24.07 34.74
C THR A 114 -1.59 -22.92 35.45
N ALA A 115 -1.33 -21.80 34.76
CA ALA A 115 -0.71 -20.63 35.38
C ALA A 115 -1.67 -19.95 36.35
N LYS A 116 -2.97 -19.84 36.01
CA LYS A 116 -4.00 -19.27 36.90
C LYS A 116 -4.08 -20.03 38.23
N VAL A 117 -4.02 -21.37 38.19
CA VAL A 117 -4.00 -22.23 39.39
C VAL A 117 -2.73 -22.03 40.23
N ILE A 118 -1.54 -21.99 39.62
CA ILE A 118 -0.27 -21.79 40.33
C ILE A 118 -0.21 -20.42 41.02
N TYR A 119 -0.73 -19.36 40.39
CA TYR A 119 -0.79 -18.03 41.00
C TYR A 119 -1.82 -17.96 42.14
N ALA A 120 -2.97 -18.62 41.98
CA ALA A 120 -3.98 -18.69 43.04
C ALA A 120 -3.47 -19.48 44.26
N GLU A 121 -2.77 -20.60 44.04
CA GLU A 121 -2.16 -21.40 45.11
C GLU A 121 -1.07 -20.61 45.85
N ARG A 122 -0.20 -19.88 45.12
CA ARG A 122 0.82 -19.02 45.73
C ARG A 122 0.23 -17.85 46.52
N ALA A 123 -0.86 -17.25 46.06
CA ALA A 123 -1.55 -16.20 46.78
C ALA A 123 -2.20 -16.71 48.08
N ALA A 124 -2.78 -17.91 48.07
CA ALA A 124 -3.34 -18.54 49.27
C ALA A 124 -2.25 -18.92 50.30
N ALA A 125 -1.10 -19.40 49.83
CA ALA A 125 0.04 -19.74 50.69
C ALA A 125 0.68 -18.51 51.37
N SER A 126 0.65 -17.33 50.75
CA SER A 126 1.16 -16.09 51.35
C SER A 126 0.23 -15.44 52.38
N VAL A 127 -1.07 -15.76 52.37
CA VAL A 127 -2.07 -15.22 53.31
C VAL A 127 -2.12 -16.04 54.61
N THR A 128 -1.64 -17.28 54.58
CA THR A 128 -1.69 -18.21 55.71
C THR A 128 -0.44 -18.12 56.61
N LYS A 129 0.52 -17.23 56.30
CA LYS A 129 1.77 -17.02 57.06
C LYS A 129 1.80 -15.62 57.66
#